data_AF-A0A1H1P7C7-F1
#
_entry.id   AF-A0A1H1P7C7-F1
#
_cell.length_a   1.000
_cell.length_b   1.000
_cell.length_c   1.000
_cell.angle_alpha   90.00
_cell.angle_beta   90.00
_cell.angle_gamma   90.00
#
_symmetry.space_group_name_H-M   'P 1'
#
loop_
_entity.id
_entity.type
_entity.pdbx_description
1 polymer ?
#
loop_
_entity_poly.entity_id
_entity_poly.type
_entity_poly.pdbx_seq_one_letter_code
_entity_poly.pdbx_strand_id
1 'polypeptide(L)'
;MRKNGVDDENLTTKRKRRWTEDETRLALYLYFQLPFGQLHQKNPEIQKLAIMIDRSPSSVAMKLANFASLDPKITATGRRGLSGASEQDRMIWAEFESDWSGQIANIESKIEKLSKSAKNKVKEKIEPFLFPDINSPSERQILSQRRIGQEFFRRAVLANFEYCCCITGIAEPSLLIASHIIPWAENERLRHNPANGLALSPTFDRAFDIGLIGVDEDRRLLVSENLKNHPNKATREFFTPFSGKRISDPIRFHDSNDFLEWHRRERFKGESAL
;
A
#
# COMPACT_ATOMS: atom_id res chain seq x y z
N MET A 1 67.36 -3.59 -26.44
CA MET A 1 66.89 -4.93 -26.04
C MET A 1 66.11 -4.80 -24.73
N ARG A 2 64.87 -5.29 -24.75
CA ARG A 2 63.98 -5.65 -23.62
C ARG A 2 63.52 -4.55 -22.65
N LYS A 3 62.36 -3.99 -23.00
CA LYS A 3 61.28 -3.62 -22.07
C LYS A 3 60.77 -4.89 -21.36
N ASN A 4 60.47 -4.81 -20.06
CA ASN A 4 59.49 -5.61 -19.32
C ASN A 4 59.02 -4.65 -18.21
N GLY A 5 57.80 -4.11 -18.18
CA GLY A 5 56.54 -4.78 -18.48
C GLY A 5 56.16 -5.62 -17.26
N VAL A 6 55.76 -4.96 -16.17
CA VAL A 6 54.98 -5.62 -15.11
C VAL A 6 53.59 -5.06 -15.27
N ASP A 7 52.71 -5.95 -15.68
CA ASP A 7 51.35 -5.71 -16.10
C ASP A 7 50.50 -5.23 -14.91
N ASP A 8 50.02 -4.00 -15.02
CA ASP A 8 48.98 -3.43 -14.19
C ASP A 8 47.62 -3.94 -14.73
N GLU A 9 47.36 -5.24 -14.54
CA GLU A 9 46.15 -5.90 -15.01
C GLU A 9 44.99 -5.74 -14.00
N ASN A 10 44.06 -4.86 -14.37
CA ASN A 10 42.61 -5.03 -14.19
C ASN A 10 42.03 -5.00 -12.76
N LEU A 11 42.07 -3.83 -12.12
CA LEU A 11 40.92 -3.40 -11.29
C LEU A 11 39.75 -2.99 -12.21
N THR A 12 39.06 -3.99 -12.77
CA THR A 12 37.78 -3.76 -13.42
C THR A 12 36.75 -3.39 -12.36
N THR A 13 36.45 -2.10 -12.24
CA THR A 13 35.29 -1.61 -11.50
C THR A 13 34.05 -2.31 -12.07
N LYS A 14 33.51 -3.28 -11.31
CA LYS A 14 32.32 -4.05 -11.70
C LYS A 14 31.18 -3.08 -11.98
N ARG A 15 30.91 -2.81 -13.25
CA ARG A 15 29.93 -1.81 -13.71
C ARG A 15 28.58 -2.14 -13.07
N LYS A 16 28.05 -1.25 -12.23
CA LYS A 16 26.78 -1.48 -11.51
C LYS A 16 25.67 -1.81 -12.51
N ARG A 17 25.05 -2.99 -12.38
CA ARG A 17 23.89 -3.42 -13.16
C ARG A 17 22.74 -2.42 -12.98
N ARG A 18 22.35 -1.74 -14.07
CA ARG A 18 21.22 -0.80 -14.07
C ARG A 18 19.91 -1.52 -13.75
N TRP A 19 18.97 -0.83 -13.09
CA TRP A 19 17.62 -1.33 -12.84
C TRP A 19 16.81 -1.27 -14.13
N THR A 20 16.17 -2.37 -14.51
CA THR A 20 15.20 -2.34 -15.61
C THR A 20 13.87 -1.74 -15.13
N GLU A 21 13.02 -1.34 -16.06
CA GLU A 21 11.67 -0.85 -15.72
C GLU A 21 10.87 -1.91 -14.96
N ASP A 22 10.90 -3.16 -15.40
CA ASP A 22 10.20 -4.28 -14.76
C ASP A 22 10.63 -4.51 -13.31
N GLU A 23 11.94 -4.51 -13.06
CA GLU A 23 12.47 -4.64 -11.71
C GLU A 23 12.05 -3.46 -10.82
N THR A 24 11.99 -2.27 -11.41
CA THR A 24 11.59 -1.06 -10.71
C THR A 24 10.10 -1.10 -10.37
N ARG A 25 9.24 -1.55 -11.29
CA ARG A 25 7.80 -1.75 -11.05
C ARG A 25 7.55 -2.79 -9.97
N LEU A 26 8.23 -3.93 -10.01
CA LEU A 26 8.12 -4.96 -8.97
C LEU A 26 8.59 -4.47 -7.59
N ALA A 27 9.68 -3.70 -7.55
CA ALA A 27 10.17 -3.09 -6.32
C ALA A 27 9.20 -2.03 -5.78
N LEU A 28 8.62 -1.20 -6.66
CA LEU A 28 7.66 -0.18 -6.27
C LEU A 28 6.33 -0.80 -5.80
N TYR A 29 5.88 -1.85 -6.47
CA TYR A 29 4.75 -2.67 -6.06
C TYR A 29 4.94 -3.24 -4.64
N LEU A 30 6.12 -3.76 -4.33
CA LEU A 30 6.44 -4.21 -2.96
C LEU A 30 6.51 -3.04 -1.98
N TYR A 31 7.11 -1.92 -2.40
CA TYR A 31 7.26 -0.72 -1.58
C TYR A 31 5.91 -0.24 -1.02
N PHE A 32 4.85 -0.23 -1.82
CA PHE A 32 3.51 0.18 -1.36
C PHE A 32 2.90 -0.73 -0.29
N GLN A 33 3.33 -1.99 -0.18
CA GLN A 33 2.72 -3.00 0.70
C GLN A 33 3.46 -3.23 2.03
N LEU A 34 4.62 -2.60 2.22
CA LEU A 34 5.42 -2.76 3.44
C LEU A 34 5.24 -1.57 4.39
N PRO A 35 5.23 -1.76 5.72
CA PRO A 35 5.35 -0.63 6.65
C PRO A 35 6.70 0.09 6.49
N PHE A 36 6.75 1.38 6.82
CA PHE A 36 7.97 2.19 6.66
C PHE A 36 9.19 1.61 7.40
N GLY A 37 8.98 1.10 8.63
CA GLY A 37 10.04 0.48 9.43
C GLY A 37 10.58 -0.85 8.90
N GLN A 38 9.95 -1.43 7.86
CA GLN A 38 10.29 -2.76 7.34
C GLN A 38 11.08 -2.73 6.02
N LEU A 39 11.52 -1.55 5.57
CA LEU A 39 12.28 -1.36 4.32
C LEU A 39 13.77 -1.76 4.47
N HIS A 40 14.04 -2.97 4.95
CA HIS A 40 15.40 -3.45 5.26
C HIS A 40 15.70 -4.84 4.68
N GLN A 41 16.97 -5.14 4.40
CA GLN A 41 17.41 -6.38 3.74
C GLN A 41 17.07 -7.69 4.48
N LYS A 42 16.77 -7.62 5.79
CA LYS A 42 16.33 -8.77 6.59
C LYS A 42 14.85 -9.11 6.43
N ASN A 43 14.08 -8.26 5.73
CA ASN A 43 12.66 -8.50 5.52
C ASN A 43 12.50 -9.69 4.54
N PRO A 44 11.72 -10.73 4.90
CA PRO A 44 11.57 -11.92 4.06
C PRO A 44 11.02 -11.64 2.66
N GLU A 45 10.12 -10.65 2.51
CA GLU A 45 9.55 -10.30 1.20
C GLU A 45 10.57 -9.58 0.31
N ILE A 46 11.40 -8.72 0.90
CA ILE A 46 12.54 -8.10 0.20
C ILE A 46 13.52 -9.18 -0.27
N GLN A 47 13.78 -10.20 0.56
CA GLN A 47 14.63 -11.34 0.18
C GLN A 47 14.02 -12.16 -0.96
N LYS A 48 12.72 -12.46 -0.89
CA LYS A 48 11.98 -13.16 -1.96
C LYS A 48 12.05 -12.40 -3.28
N LEU A 49 11.77 -11.09 -3.26
CA LEU A 49 11.86 -10.26 -4.46
C LEU A 49 13.29 -10.24 -5.01
N ALA A 50 14.29 -10.09 -4.14
CA ALA A 50 15.70 -10.09 -4.53
C ALA A 50 16.10 -11.36 -5.29
N ILE A 51 15.67 -12.53 -4.81
CA ILE A 51 15.86 -13.82 -5.51
C ILE A 51 15.17 -13.81 -6.87
N MET A 52 13.91 -13.34 -6.93
CA MET A 52 13.13 -13.33 -8.17
C MET A 52 13.76 -12.49 -9.29
N ILE A 53 14.36 -11.34 -8.96
CA ILE A 53 14.93 -10.41 -9.94
C ILE A 53 16.46 -10.49 -10.06
N ASP A 54 17.06 -11.53 -9.47
CA ASP A 54 18.51 -11.76 -9.45
C ASP A 54 19.30 -10.52 -8.97
N ARG A 55 18.92 -10.02 -7.78
CA ARG A 55 19.58 -8.92 -7.07
C ARG A 55 19.90 -9.31 -5.64
N SER A 56 20.77 -8.55 -4.97
CA SER A 56 20.99 -8.71 -3.54
C SER A 56 19.84 -8.07 -2.73
N PRO A 57 19.46 -8.63 -1.56
CA PRO A 57 18.46 -8.03 -0.67
C PRO A 57 18.79 -6.59 -0.26
N SER A 58 20.08 -6.28 -0.10
CA SER A 58 20.57 -4.93 0.18
C SER A 58 20.25 -3.95 -0.96
N SER A 59 20.43 -4.37 -2.22
CA SER A 59 20.12 -3.56 -3.40
C SER A 59 18.63 -3.25 -3.49
N VAL A 60 17.77 -4.24 -3.21
CA VAL A 60 16.32 -4.05 -3.17
C VAL A 60 15.90 -3.13 -2.03
N ALA A 61 16.39 -3.35 -0.81
CA ALA A 61 16.10 -2.47 0.33
C ALA A 61 16.51 -1.01 0.06
N MET A 62 17.69 -0.80 -0.52
CA MET A 62 18.17 0.51 -0.94
C MET A 62 17.25 1.16 -1.98
N LYS A 63 16.77 0.38 -2.95
CA LYS A 63 15.81 0.85 -3.97
C LYS A 63 14.49 1.30 -3.35
N LEU A 64 13.95 0.51 -2.42
CA LEU A 64 12.74 0.85 -1.66
C LEU A 64 12.93 2.14 -0.83
N ALA A 65 14.09 2.29 -0.19
CA ALA A 65 14.43 3.51 0.55
C ALA A 65 14.58 4.74 -0.37
N ASN A 66 15.00 4.57 -1.63
CA ASN A 66 15.00 5.65 -2.60
C ASN A 66 13.58 6.09 -2.96
N PHE A 67 12.62 5.17 -3.12
CA PHE A 67 11.22 5.53 -3.38
C PHE A 67 10.60 6.35 -2.24
N ALA A 68 11.05 6.17 -1.00
CA ALA A 68 10.63 7.02 0.12
C ALA A 68 10.97 8.50 -0.05
N SER A 69 11.93 8.84 -0.92
CA SER A 69 12.20 10.25 -1.28
C SER A 69 11.19 10.83 -2.27
N LEU A 70 10.38 10.00 -2.93
CA LEU A 70 9.29 10.41 -3.83
C LEU A 70 7.96 10.56 -3.11
N ASP A 71 7.83 10.03 -1.90
CA ASP A 71 6.61 10.10 -1.10
C ASP A 71 6.44 11.51 -0.49
N PRO A 72 5.38 12.26 -0.87
CA PRO A 72 5.13 13.60 -0.34
C PRO A 72 4.96 13.62 1.18
N LYS A 73 4.37 12.57 1.77
CA LYS A 73 4.14 12.50 3.23
C LYS A 73 5.46 12.37 3.98
N ILE A 74 6.37 11.55 3.47
CA ILE A 74 7.69 11.34 4.07
C ILE A 74 8.53 12.60 3.95
N THR A 75 8.59 13.20 2.76
CA THR A 75 9.38 14.41 2.52
C THR A 75 8.88 15.62 3.31
N ALA A 76 7.56 15.74 3.54
CA ALA A 76 6.97 16.80 4.37
C ALA A 76 7.37 16.72 5.85
N THR A 77 7.74 15.54 6.38
CA THR A 77 8.22 15.40 7.78
C THR A 77 9.64 15.92 8.03
N GLY A 78 10.30 16.49 7.00
CA GLY A 78 11.71 16.90 7.07
C GLY A 78 12.70 15.74 6.99
N ARG A 79 12.21 14.49 6.94
CA ARG A 79 13.02 13.30 6.65
C ARG A 79 13.42 13.31 5.18
N ARG A 80 14.71 13.49 4.92
CA ARG A 80 15.27 13.26 3.59
C ARG A 80 15.51 11.76 3.43
N GLY A 81 14.71 11.11 2.59
CA GLY A 81 15.08 9.81 2.04
C GLY A 81 16.45 9.90 1.33
N LEU A 82 17.04 8.76 0.98
CA LEU A 82 18.26 8.77 0.17
C LEU A 82 18.00 9.54 -1.14
N SER A 83 18.88 10.47 -1.48
CA SER A 83 18.78 11.30 -2.70
C SER A 83 19.14 10.52 -3.97
N GLY A 84 18.53 9.35 -4.13
CA GLY A 84 18.90 8.33 -5.12
C GLY A 84 17.75 7.87 -6.02
N ALA A 85 16.57 8.49 -5.94
CA ALA A 85 15.50 8.23 -6.90
C ALA A 85 15.92 8.72 -8.29
N SER A 86 16.01 7.76 -9.21
CA SER A 86 16.36 8.01 -10.61
C SER A 86 15.20 8.61 -11.39
N GLU A 87 15.46 9.07 -12.62
CA GLU A 87 14.40 9.58 -13.49
C GLU A 87 13.35 8.50 -13.82
N GLN A 88 13.81 7.27 -14.06
CA GLN A 88 12.93 6.11 -14.24
C GLN A 88 12.04 5.87 -13.00
N ASP A 89 12.53 6.15 -11.79
CA ASP A 89 11.73 5.99 -10.57
C ASP A 89 10.60 7.01 -10.51
N ARG A 90 10.88 8.26 -10.86
CA ARG A 90 9.88 9.33 -10.95
C ARG A 90 8.84 9.05 -12.03
N MET A 91 9.26 8.58 -13.20
CA MET A 91 8.35 8.24 -14.29
C MET A 91 7.40 7.10 -13.90
N ILE A 92 7.95 5.99 -13.39
CA ILE A 92 7.14 4.84 -12.97
C ILE A 92 6.21 5.23 -11.81
N TRP A 93 6.67 6.07 -10.89
CA TRP A 93 5.82 6.63 -9.83
C TRP A 93 4.60 7.36 -10.40
N ALA A 94 4.82 8.31 -11.30
CA ALA A 94 3.76 9.10 -11.93
C ALA A 94 2.78 8.21 -12.73
N GLU A 95 3.27 7.16 -13.38
CA GLU A 95 2.41 6.19 -14.06
C GLU A 95 1.46 5.47 -13.10
N PHE A 96 1.94 5.07 -11.91
CA PHE A 96 1.08 4.49 -10.87
C PHE A 96 0.01 5.48 -10.42
N GLU A 97 0.37 6.73 -10.16
CA GLU A 97 -0.59 7.77 -9.78
C GLU A 97 -1.66 8.00 -10.86
N SER A 98 -1.31 7.81 -12.14
CA SER A 98 -2.23 7.98 -13.26
C SER A 98 -3.16 6.78 -13.51
N ASP A 99 -2.68 5.55 -13.30
CA ASP A 99 -3.43 4.31 -13.57
C ASP A 99 -3.00 3.17 -12.65
N TRP A 100 -3.47 3.20 -11.40
CA TRP A 100 -3.22 2.11 -10.46
C TRP A 100 -3.71 0.76 -10.99
N SER A 101 -4.93 0.69 -11.50
CA SER A 101 -5.56 -0.58 -11.90
C SER A 101 -4.82 -1.28 -13.03
N GLY A 102 -4.41 -0.56 -14.08
CA GLY A 102 -3.61 -1.13 -15.16
C GLY A 102 -2.23 -1.57 -14.68
N GLN A 103 -1.55 -0.77 -13.87
CA GLN A 103 -0.22 -1.10 -13.35
C GLN A 103 -0.23 -2.37 -12.49
N ILE A 104 -1.18 -2.48 -11.55
CA ILE A 104 -1.32 -3.66 -10.69
C ILE A 104 -1.64 -4.90 -11.50
N ALA A 105 -2.61 -4.84 -12.43
CA ALA A 105 -2.95 -5.98 -13.28
C ALA A 105 -1.77 -6.48 -14.12
N ASN A 106 -0.99 -5.55 -14.68
CA ASN A 106 0.20 -5.88 -15.46
C ASN A 106 1.28 -6.58 -14.62
N ILE A 107 1.51 -6.10 -13.40
CA ILE A 107 2.49 -6.65 -12.48
C ILE A 107 2.07 -8.03 -11.97
N GLU A 108 0.82 -8.20 -11.54
CA GLU A 108 0.30 -9.49 -11.07
C GLU A 108 0.34 -10.55 -12.19
N SER A 109 -0.03 -10.19 -13.43
CA SER A 109 0.11 -11.10 -14.58
C SER A 109 1.56 -11.53 -14.81
N LYS A 110 2.51 -10.61 -14.62
CA LYS A 110 3.94 -10.90 -14.77
C LYS A 110 4.46 -11.80 -13.67
N ILE A 111 4.08 -11.53 -12.41
CA ILE A 111 4.38 -12.38 -11.25
C ILE A 111 3.85 -13.80 -11.48
N GLU A 112 2.63 -13.94 -11.99
CA GLU A 112 2.03 -15.24 -12.27
C GLU A 112 2.83 -16.00 -13.34
N LYS A 113 3.22 -15.33 -14.43
CA LYS A 113 4.05 -15.92 -15.49
C LYS A 113 5.42 -16.35 -14.97
N LEU A 114 6.09 -15.50 -14.17
CA LEU A 114 7.38 -15.82 -13.55
C LEU A 114 7.26 -17.02 -12.59
N SER A 115 6.20 -17.05 -11.78
CA SER A 115 5.92 -18.14 -10.84
C SER A 115 5.65 -19.47 -11.57
N LYS A 116 4.89 -19.45 -12.67
CA LYS A 116 4.66 -20.64 -13.52
C LYS A 116 5.95 -21.14 -14.18
N SER A 117 6.79 -20.22 -14.67
CA SER A 117 8.10 -20.58 -15.26
C SER A 117 9.06 -21.19 -14.23
N ALA A 118 9.09 -20.65 -13.01
CA ALA A 118 9.90 -21.18 -11.90
C ALA A 118 9.46 -22.58 -11.46
N LYS A 119 8.14 -22.82 -11.33
CA LYS A 119 7.57 -24.15 -11.01
C LYS A 119 7.92 -25.22 -12.05
N ASN A 120 8.03 -24.83 -13.33
CA ASN A 120 8.40 -25.77 -14.39
C ASN A 120 9.90 -26.07 -14.46
N LYS A 121 10.76 -25.25 -13.83
CA LYS A 121 12.23 -25.42 -13.85
C LYS A 121 12.79 -26.09 -12.58
N VAL A 122 12.06 -26.10 -11.47
CA VAL A 122 12.58 -26.57 -10.18
C VAL A 122 11.53 -27.47 -9.49
N LYS A 123 11.89 -28.75 -9.25
CA LYS A 123 11.14 -29.69 -8.37
C LYS A 123 11.28 -29.34 -6.88
N GLU A 124 11.99 -28.27 -6.54
CA GLU A 124 12.16 -27.79 -5.17
C GLU A 124 11.12 -26.75 -4.80
N LYS A 125 10.81 -26.70 -3.49
CA LYS A 125 9.80 -25.88 -2.81
C LYS A 125 10.02 -24.36 -2.97
N ILE A 126 9.93 -23.84 -4.19
CA ILE A 126 9.74 -22.40 -4.40
C ILE A 126 8.24 -22.15 -4.24
N GLU A 127 7.83 -21.81 -3.02
CA GLU A 127 6.52 -21.21 -2.78
C GLU A 127 6.34 -20.07 -3.81
N PRO A 128 5.32 -20.12 -4.68
CA PRO A 128 5.06 -19.05 -5.62
C PRO A 128 5.01 -17.71 -4.87
N PHE A 129 5.35 -16.61 -5.56
CA PHE A 129 5.23 -15.26 -5.02
C PHE A 129 3.75 -14.93 -4.84
N LEU A 130 3.19 -15.46 -3.76
CA LEU A 130 1.90 -15.18 -3.20
C LEU A 130 2.24 -14.62 -1.82
N PHE A 131 1.81 -13.40 -1.59
CA PHE A 131 1.83 -12.87 -0.23
C PHE A 131 0.85 -13.70 0.59
N PRO A 132 1.17 -13.96 1.87
CA PRO A 132 0.34 -14.82 2.71
C PRO A 132 -1.11 -14.31 2.69
N ASP A 133 -2.03 -15.19 2.29
CA ASP A 133 -3.46 -14.94 2.33
C ASP A 133 -3.86 -14.81 3.81
N ILE A 134 -4.07 -13.59 4.27
CA ILE A 134 -4.53 -13.30 5.63
C ILE A 134 -6.07 -13.43 5.75
N ASN A 135 -6.76 -13.89 4.70
CA ASN A 135 -8.17 -14.18 4.78
C ASN A 135 -8.41 -15.59 5.35
N SER A 136 -9.40 -15.68 6.24
CA SER A 136 -9.97 -16.95 6.67
C SER A 136 -10.58 -17.70 5.46
N PRO A 137 -10.64 -19.04 5.48
CA PRO A 137 -11.13 -19.84 4.37
C PRO A 137 -12.67 -19.81 4.32
N SER A 138 -13.25 -18.66 4.00
CA SER A 138 -14.67 -18.55 3.75
C SER A 138 -14.94 -17.41 2.79
N GLU A 139 -14.74 -17.66 1.49
CA GLU A 139 -15.69 -17.23 0.46
C GLU A 139 -15.38 -17.90 -0.88
N ARG A 140 -16.20 -18.90 -1.18
CA ARG A 140 -16.29 -19.58 -2.47
C ARG A 140 -16.63 -18.55 -3.56
N GLN A 141 -15.71 -18.43 -4.51
CA GLN A 141 -16.00 -18.42 -5.95
C GLN A 141 -17.06 -17.41 -6.43
N ILE A 142 -16.76 -16.10 -6.39
CA ILE A 142 -17.46 -15.09 -7.19
C ILE A 142 -16.43 -14.13 -7.85
N LEU A 143 -16.37 -14.20 -9.18
CA LEU A 143 -15.80 -13.24 -10.16
C LEU A 143 -14.27 -13.04 -10.18
N SER A 144 -13.61 -13.63 -11.19
CA SER A 144 -12.16 -13.60 -11.43
C SER A 144 -11.56 -12.21 -11.68
N GLN A 145 -12.34 -11.21 -12.10
CA GLN A 145 -11.87 -9.82 -12.20
C GLN A 145 -11.96 -9.03 -10.90
N ARG A 146 -12.80 -9.45 -9.94
CA ARG A 146 -12.91 -8.77 -8.64
C ARG A 146 -11.69 -9.01 -7.75
N ARG A 147 -10.90 -10.07 -7.98
CA ARG A 147 -9.76 -10.43 -7.10
C ARG A 147 -8.43 -9.77 -7.47
N ILE A 148 -8.24 -9.35 -8.73
CA ILE A 148 -6.97 -8.76 -9.20
C ILE A 148 -6.76 -7.46 -8.44
N GLY A 149 -5.63 -7.32 -7.74
CA GLY A 149 -5.28 -6.11 -6.99
C GLY A 149 -6.03 -5.86 -5.68
N GLN A 150 -7.02 -6.67 -5.29
CA GLN A 150 -7.70 -6.50 -3.99
C GLN A 150 -6.76 -6.76 -2.81
N GLU A 151 -5.95 -7.81 -2.88
CA GLU A 151 -4.96 -8.12 -1.85
C GLU A 151 -3.87 -7.04 -1.80
N PHE A 152 -3.45 -6.54 -2.97
CA PHE A 152 -2.54 -5.40 -3.05
C PHE A 152 -3.11 -4.18 -2.31
N PHE A 153 -4.34 -3.78 -2.64
CA PHE A 153 -4.99 -2.61 -2.03
C PHE A 153 -5.11 -2.80 -0.51
N ARG A 154 -5.59 -3.97 -0.07
CA ARG A 154 -5.70 -4.28 1.35
C ARG A 154 -4.38 -4.12 2.07
N ARG A 155 -3.32 -4.77 1.57
CA ARG A 155 -1.99 -4.72 2.20
C ARG A 155 -1.41 -3.32 2.18
N ALA A 156 -1.55 -2.58 1.08
CA ALA A 156 -1.03 -1.23 0.96
C ALA A 156 -1.71 -0.27 1.94
N VAL A 157 -3.04 -0.33 2.07
CA VAL A 157 -3.80 0.49 3.03
C VAL A 157 -3.42 0.10 4.46
N LEU A 158 -3.40 -1.18 4.81
CA LEU A 158 -3.06 -1.60 6.18
C LEU A 158 -1.61 -1.22 6.53
N ALA A 159 -0.66 -1.41 5.62
CA ALA A 159 0.73 -1.00 5.82
C ALA A 159 0.86 0.52 6.00
N ASN A 160 0.01 1.31 5.34
CA ASN A 160 -0.02 2.75 5.49
C ASN A 160 -0.43 3.22 6.90
N PHE A 161 -1.29 2.46 7.57
CA PHE A 161 -1.71 2.71 8.94
C PHE A 161 -1.00 1.80 9.96
N GLU A 162 0.17 1.25 9.61
CA GLU A 162 0.95 0.33 10.46
C GLU A 162 0.13 -0.82 11.06
N TYR A 163 -0.81 -1.36 10.27
CA TYR A 163 -1.73 -2.41 10.68
C TYR A 163 -2.51 -2.04 11.95
N CYS A 164 -2.94 -0.78 12.05
CA CYS A 164 -3.78 -0.28 13.13
C CYS A 164 -5.04 0.41 12.58
N CYS A 165 -6.17 0.18 13.22
CA CYS A 165 -7.40 0.92 12.91
C CYS A 165 -7.18 2.41 13.21
N CYS A 166 -7.43 3.29 12.22
CA CYS A 166 -7.17 4.72 12.37
C CYS A 166 -8.13 5.43 13.35
N ILE A 167 -9.23 4.79 13.73
CA ILE A 167 -10.21 5.33 14.70
C ILE A 167 -9.99 4.75 16.10
N THR A 168 -9.87 3.42 16.21
CA THR A 168 -9.88 2.71 17.50
C THR A 168 -8.49 2.33 18.00
N GLY A 169 -7.47 2.34 17.15
CA GLY A 169 -6.12 1.86 17.48
C GLY A 169 -6.00 0.34 17.62
N ILE A 170 -7.05 -0.44 17.28
CA ILE A 170 -6.97 -1.91 17.24
C ILE A 170 -5.87 -2.32 16.26
N ALA A 171 -4.93 -3.13 16.72
CA ALA A 171 -3.75 -3.58 15.95
C ALA A 171 -3.75 -5.09 15.67
N GLU A 172 -4.92 -5.72 15.73
CA GLU A 172 -5.11 -7.14 15.41
C GLU A 172 -5.50 -7.27 13.92
N PRO A 173 -4.63 -7.77 13.02
CA PRO A 173 -4.87 -7.74 11.57
C PRO A 173 -6.15 -8.44 11.11
N SER A 174 -6.59 -9.48 11.82
CA SER A 174 -7.83 -10.19 11.52
C SER A 174 -9.09 -9.35 11.78
N LEU A 175 -8.96 -8.27 12.56
CA LEU A 175 -10.02 -7.31 12.87
C LEU A 175 -9.88 -6.01 12.07
N LEU A 176 -9.11 -6.01 10.98
CA LEU A 176 -8.91 -4.84 10.14
C LEU A 176 -9.48 -5.03 8.74
N ILE A 177 -10.08 -3.97 8.24
CA ILE A 177 -10.60 -3.83 6.88
C ILE A 177 -9.89 -2.64 6.22
N ALA A 178 -9.49 -2.82 4.97
CA ALA A 178 -9.07 -1.73 4.11
C ALA A 178 -10.31 -1.18 3.42
N SER A 179 -10.91 -0.16 4.05
CA SER A 179 -12.16 0.46 3.62
C SER A 179 -11.87 1.48 2.52
N HIS A 180 -12.65 1.47 1.43
CA HIS A 180 -12.53 2.48 0.38
C HIS A 180 -13.20 3.78 0.80
N ILE A 181 -12.54 4.93 0.58
CA ILE A 181 -13.15 6.24 0.82
C ILE A 181 -14.19 6.54 -0.27
N ILE A 182 -13.76 6.53 -1.52
CA ILE A 182 -14.61 6.52 -2.70
C ILE A 182 -14.87 5.05 -3.07
N PRO A 183 -16.14 4.57 -3.02
CA PRO A 183 -16.46 3.18 -3.24
C PRO A 183 -15.95 2.64 -4.58
N TRP A 184 -15.57 1.37 -4.57
CA TRP A 184 -15.01 0.65 -5.73
C TRP A 184 -15.82 0.79 -7.03
N ALA A 185 -17.15 0.91 -6.93
CA ALA A 185 -18.06 1.02 -8.06
C ALA A 185 -18.05 2.42 -8.72
N GLU A 186 -17.66 3.47 -8.00
CA GLU A 186 -17.79 4.87 -8.44
C GLU A 186 -16.62 5.32 -9.32
N ASN A 187 -15.41 4.79 -9.08
CA ASN A 187 -14.22 5.21 -9.82
C ASN A 187 -13.20 4.08 -10.01
N GLU A 188 -13.11 3.58 -11.24
CA GLU A 188 -12.21 2.49 -11.62
C GLU A 188 -10.71 2.82 -11.45
N ARG A 189 -10.32 4.08 -11.63
CA ARG A 189 -8.92 4.52 -11.51
C ARG A 189 -8.43 4.52 -10.06
N LEU A 190 -9.36 4.64 -9.10
CA LEU A 190 -9.05 4.73 -7.67
C LEU A 190 -9.17 3.41 -6.92
N ARG A 191 -9.62 2.33 -7.57
CA ARG A 191 -9.87 1.03 -6.94
C ARG A 191 -8.67 0.46 -6.20
N HIS A 192 -7.47 0.68 -6.74
CA HIS A 192 -6.22 0.16 -6.19
C HIS A 192 -5.29 1.27 -5.68
N ASN A 193 -5.78 2.51 -5.62
CA ASN A 193 -5.02 3.63 -5.08
C ASN A 193 -5.04 3.58 -3.54
N PRO A 194 -3.91 3.33 -2.85
CA PRO A 194 -3.89 3.23 -1.39
C PRO A 194 -4.31 4.53 -0.68
N ALA A 195 -4.18 5.69 -1.33
CA ALA A 195 -4.67 6.97 -0.81
C ALA A 195 -6.20 7.03 -0.71
N ASN A 196 -6.91 6.19 -1.45
CA ASN A 196 -8.37 6.03 -1.40
C ASN A 196 -8.82 5.00 -0.35
N GLY A 197 -7.99 4.76 0.68
CA GLY A 197 -8.26 3.73 1.68
C GLY A 197 -8.01 4.16 3.11
N LEU A 198 -8.84 3.64 4.03
CA LEU A 198 -8.67 3.75 5.49
C LEU A 198 -8.55 2.36 6.11
N ALA A 199 -7.68 2.20 7.10
CA ALA A 199 -7.66 1.00 7.92
C ALA A 199 -8.70 1.14 9.05
N LEU A 200 -9.79 0.36 8.98
CA LEU A 200 -10.91 0.44 9.93
C LEU A 200 -11.19 -0.92 10.56
N SER A 201 -11.79 -0.92 11.76
CA SER A 201 -12.37 -2.13 12.33
C SER A 201 -13.77 -2.40 11.73
N PRO A 202 -14.26 -3.65 11.67
CA PRO A 202 -15.49 -4.00 10.96
C PRO A 202 -16.71 -3.14 11.28
N THR A 203 -16.89 -2.78 12.54
CA THR A 203 -18.01 -1.92 12.97
C THR A 203 -17.90 -0.52 12.40
N PHE A 204 -16.69 0.06 12.39
CA PHE A 204 -16.43 1.40 11.88
C PHE A 204 -16.40 1.44 10.36
N ASP A 205 -15.83 0.42 9.71
CA ASP A 205 -15.91 0.21 8.26
C ASP A 205 -17.36 0.24 7.80
N ARG A 206 -18.21 -0.62 8.39
CA ARG A 206 -19.62 -0.66 8.02
C ARG A 206 -20.30 0.69 8.24
N ALA A 207 -20.05 1.34 9.38
CA ALA A 207 -20.65 2.64 9.68
C ALA A 207 -20.21 3.74 8.71
N PHE A 208 -18.95 3.71 8.26
CA PHE A 208 -18.40 4.66 7.29
C PHE A 208 -19.00 4.43 5.89
N ASP A 209 -19.06 3.19 5.44
CA ASP A 209 -19.63 2.78 4.14
C ASP A 209 -21.09 3.25 3.95
N ILE A 210 -21.90 3.13 5.00
CA ILE A 210 -23.31 3.56 4.95
C ILE A 210 -23.54 5.01 5.36
N GLY A 211 -22.46 5.77 5.58
CA GLY A 211 -22.52 7.20 5.88
C GLY A 211 -22.99 7.55 7.28
N LEU A 212 -22.96 6.62 8.23
CA LEU A 212 -23.30 6.92 9.63
C LEU A 212 -22.18 7.65 10.36
N ILE A 213 -20.94 7.52 9.89
CA ILE A 213 -19.79 8.30 10.31
C ILE A 213 -19.07 8.89 9.09
N GLY A 214 -18.31 9.96 9.30
CA GLY A 214 -17.48 10.62 8.30
C GLY A 214 -16.22 11.19 8.95
N VAL A 215 -15.39 11.88 8.17
CA VAL A 215 -14.16 12.52 8.67
C VAL A 215 -14.09 13.94 8.11
N ASP A 216 -13.89 14.96 8.95
CA ASP A 216 -13.81 16.37 8.55
C ASP A 216 -12.42 16.78 8.01
N GLU A 217 -12.26 18.06 7.65
CA GLU A 217 -11.00 18.63 7.13
C GLU A 217 -9.84 18.54 8.13
N ASP A 218 -10.14 18.55 9.43
CA ASP A 218 -9.18 18.43 10.53
C ASP A 218 -8.88 16.98 10.91
N ARG A 219 -9.39 16.02 10.13
CA ARG A 219 -9.35 14.58 10.38
C ARG A 219 -10.03 14.15 11.67
N ARG A 220 -11.10 14.83 12.08
CA ARG A 220 -11.92 14.44 13.22
C ARG A 220 -13.11 13.61 12.76
N LEU A 221 -13.46 12.62 13.57
CA LEU A 221 -14.56 11.74 13.26
C LEU A 221 -15.90 12.47 13.45
N LEU A 222 -16.68 12.51 12.40
CA LEU A 222 -18.07 12.96 12.40
C LEU A 222 -18.98 11.77 12.69
N VAL A 223 -19.94 11.94 13.59
CA VAL A 223 -20.97 10.95 13.89
C VAL A 223 -22.32 11.54 13.49
N SER A 224 -23.08 10.83 12.66
CA SER A 224 -24.40 11.29 12.19
C SER A 224 -25.39 11.43 13.33
N GLU A 225 -26.36 12.34 13.17
CA GLU A 225 -27.46 12.51 14.13
C GLU A 225 -28.30 11.23 14.29
N ASN A 226 -28.35 10.38 13.25
CA ASN A 226 -28.97 9.06 13.32
C ASN A 226 -28.33 8.15 14.38
N LEU A 227 -27.01 8.19 14.53
CA LEU A 227 -26.31 7.43 15.57
C LEU A 227 -26.40 8.12 16.94
N LYS A 228 -26.28 9.45 16.98
CA LYS A 228 -26.37 10.20 18.24
C LYS A 228 -27.76 10.12 18.88
N ASN A 229 -28.82 10.15 18.07
CA ASN A 229 -30.21 10.10 18.52
C ASN A 229 -30.86 8.72 18.38
N HIS A 230 -30.05 7.68 18.13
CA HIS A 230 -30.54 6.31 17.95
C HIS A 230 -31.35 5.85 19.17
N PRO A 231 -32.52 5.17 19.04
CA PRO A 231 -33.36 4.82 20.20
C PRO A 231 -32.67 3.87 21.20
N ASN A 232 -31.79 2.99 20.72
CA ASN A 232 -31.03 2.08 21.58
C ASN A 232 -29.85 2.79 22.27
N LYS A 233 -29.80 2.71 23.60
CA LYS A 233 -28.76 3.33 24.44
C LYS A 233 -27.35 2.82 24.13
N ALA A 234 -27.17 1.50 23.98
CA ALA A 234 -25.86 0.92 23.72
C ALA A 234 -25.27 1.40 22.38
N THR A 235 -26.11 1.55 21.35
CA THR A 235 -25.68 2.13 20.06
C THR A 235 -25.16 3.55 20.23
N ARG A 236 -25.88 4.41 20.95
CA ARG A 236 -25.44 5.80 21.20
C ARG A 236 -24.12 5.83 21.97
N GLU A 237 -24.04 5.08 23.06
CA GLU A 237 -22.88 5.06 23.96
C GLU A 237 -21.63 4.47 23.29
N PHE A 238 -21.79 3.58 22.30
CA PHE A 238 -20.66 3.03 21.56
C PHE A 238 -19.98 4.07 20.66
N PHE A 239 -20.74 4.88 19.91
CA PHE A 239 -20.17 5.81 18.92
C PHE A 239 -19.87 7.20 19.48
N THR A 240 -20.64 7.68 20.46
CA THR A 240 -20.49 9.04 21.04
C THR A 240 -19.07 9.37 21.49
N PRO A 241 -18.32 8.47 22.16
CA PRO A 241 -16.95 8.74 22.59
C PRO A 241 -15.96 9.01 21.45
N PHE A 242 -16.30 8.71 20.20
CA PHE A 242 -15.45 8.94 19.04
C PHE A 242 -15.77 10.24 18.31
N SER A 243 -16.94 10.85 18.53
CA SER A 243 -17.31 12.11 17.89
C SER A 243 -16.29 13.22 18.19
N GLY A 244 -15.78 13.87 17.16
CA GLY A 244 -14.78 14.93 17.25
C GLY A 244 -13.36 14.47 17.60
N LYS A 245 -13.12 13.16 17.83
CA LYS A 245 -11.77 12.63 18.01
C LYS A 245 -11.03 12.62 16.69
N ARG A 246 -9.77 13.06 16.73
CA ARG A 246 -8.88 13.02 15.58
C ARG A 246 -8.47 11.59 15.27
N ILE A 247 -8.64 11.15 14.03
CA ILE A 247 -8.15 9.85 13.56
C ILE A 247 -6.64 9.89 13.31
N SER A 248 -5.98 8.74 13.39
CA SER A 248 -4.56 8.62 13.06
C SER A 248 -4.30 8.99 11.60
N ASP A 249 -3.18 9.66 11.36
CA ASP A 249 -2.70 9.94 10.00
C ASP A 249 -2.11 8.69 9.35
N PRO A 250 -2.18 8.56 8.01
CA PRO A 250 -1.36 7.61 7.29
C PRO A 250 0.12 7.96 7.48
N ILE A 251 0.96 6.94 7.54
CA ILE A 251 2.41 7.09 7.66
C ILE A 251 3.05 7.41 6.31
N ARG A 252 2.47 6.94 5.21
CA ARG A 252 3.05 6.94 3.87
C ARG A 252 2.01 7.32 2.81
N PHE A 253 2.34 8.27 1.93
CA PHE A 253 1.40 8.85 0.97
C PHE A 253 0.21 9.55 1.66
N HIS A 254 -0.22 10.68 1.13
CA HIS A 254 -1.40 11.37 1.65
C HIS A 254 -2.65 10.60 1.24
N ASP A 255 -3.56 10.35 2.18
CA ASP A 255 -4.98 10.25 1.83
C ASP A 255 -5.41 11.61 1.26
N SER A 256 -6.03 11.59 0.08
CA SER A 256 -6.45 12.85 -0.53
C SER A 256 -7.59 13.43 0.31
N ASN A 257 -7.41 14.64 0.83
CA ASN A 257 -8.50 15.38 1.47
C ASN A 257 -9.73 15.45 0.55
N ASP A 258 -9.51 15.48 -0.77
CA ASP A 258 -10.56 15.46 -1.79
C ASP A 258 -11.43 14.19 -1.71
N PHE A 259 -10.86 13.03 -1.34
CA PHE A 259 -11.63 11.79 -1.21
C PHE A 259 -12.51 11.82 0.04
N LEU A 260 -11.96 12.31 1.17
CA LEU A 260 -12.74 12.47 2.40
C LEU A 260 -13.83 13.53 2.22
N GLU A 261 -13.54 14.63 1.52
CA GLU A 261 -14.52 15.64 1.13
C GLU A 261 -15.63 15.03 0.26
N TRP A 262 -15.27 14.23 -0.76
CA TRP A 262 -16.25 13.51 -1.56
C TRP A 262 -17.14 12.62 -0.69
N HIS A 263 -16.56 11.86 0.26
CA HIS A 263 -17.35 11.00 1.14
C HIS A 263 -18.30 11.81 2.03
N ARG A 264 -17.82 12.92 2.61
CA ARG A 264 -18.67 13.85 3.38
C ARG A 264 -19.85 14.35 2.56
N ARG A 265 -19.62 14.71 1.29
CA ARG A 265 -20.64 15.26 0.41
C ARG A 265 -21.65 14.23 -0.11
N GLU A 266 -21.16 13.06 -0.54
CA GLU A 266 -21.95 12.09 -1.30
C GLU A 266 -22.48 10.92 -0.46
N ARG A 267 -21.88 10.64 0.71
CA ARG A 267 -22.18 9.45 1.51
C ARG A 267 -22.61 9.77 2.93
N PHE A 268 -21.95 10.71 3.61
CA PHE A 268 -22.24 11.01 5.02
C PHE A 268 -23.67 11.53 5.22
N LYS A 269 -24.36 11.00 6.23
CA LYS A 269 -25.79 11.27 6.53
C LYS A 269 -25.97 12.19 7.74
N GLY A 270 -24.99 13.04 8.04
CA GLY A 270 -25.10 14.09 9.05
C GLY A 270 -25.08 15.47 8.41
N GLU A 271 -25.34 16.51 9.21
CA GLU A 271 -25.08 17.89 8.78
C GLU A 271 -23.57 18.02 8.52
N SER A 272 -23.21 18.35 7.28
CA SER A 272 -21.82 18.67 6.96
C SER A 272 -21.47 19.95 7.71
N ALA A 273 -20.42 19.92 8.53
CA ALA A 273 -19.82 21.16 9.03
C ALA A 273 -19.30 21.90 7.78
N LEU A 274 -20.00 22.96 7.37
CA LEU A 274 -19.58 23.90 6.34
C LEU A 274 -18.57 24.89 6.92
#